data_AF-A0A0D6MPV1-F1
#
_entry.id   AF-A0A0D6MPV1-F1
#
_cell.length_a   1.000
_cell.length_b   1.000
_cell.length_c   1.000
_cell.angle_alpha   90.00
_cell.angle_beta   90.00
_cell.angle_gamma   90.00
#
_symmetry.space_group_name_H-M   'P 1'
#
loop_
_entity.id
_entity.type
_entity.pdbx_description
1 polymer ?
#
loop_
_entity_poly.entity_id
_entity_poly.type
_entity_poly.pdbx_seq_one_letter_code
_entity_poly.pdbx_strand_id
1 'polypeptide(L)'
;MTRCAWFFATYFTALGTLATVNIHPTPRWVWNETASVPVGLYRIQSTVPIHVGDIVAIRLPEREATLLATRGYLPFGVPLLKPVAALAGQSVCRIGVHVTIDGKPVGDAKTVDHQGRKLPVWQGCQHLGPGQVFVMNAAVPTSLDGRYFGVLSMETVIGRAVPVHVRTGDAERPPRHFDSLPEPGAPIRARPLLAPPMMPMKQSEPPIE
;
A
#
# COMPACT_ATOMS: atom_id res chain seq x y z
N MET A 1 -20.06 38.27 42.87
CA MET A 1 -20.44 37.03 42.15
C MET A 1 -20.91 35.99 43.16
N THR A 2 -22.06 35.36 42.95
CA THR A 2 -22.70 34.47 43.95
C THR A 2 -22.12 33.05 43.91
N ARG A 3 -22.12 32.34 45.05
CA ARG A 3 -21.61 30.96 45.15
C ARG A 3 -22.31 30.01 44.16
N CYS A 4 -23.61 30.21 43.89
CA CYS A 4 -24.34 29.48 42.86
C CYS A 4 -23.73 29.63 41.46
N ALA A 5 -23.26 30.83 41.09
CA ALA A 5 -22.66 31.05 39.78
C ALA A 5 -21.38 30.22 39.59
N TRP A 6 -20.59 30.04 40.67
CA TRP A 6 -19.41 29.18 40.65
C TRP A 6 -19.76 27.69 40.53
N PHE A 7 -20.80 27.21 41.22
CA PHE A 7 -21.26 25.83 41.11
C PHE A 7 -21.75 25.48 39.70
N PHE A 8 -22.57 26.34 39.09
CA PHE A 8 -23.04 26.11 37.73
C PHE A 8 -21.90 26.18 36.73
N ALA A 9 -20.98 27.15 36.87
CA ALA A 9 -19.82 27.25 36.01
C ALA A 9 -18.96 25.97 36.07
N THR A 10 -18.58 25.49 37.26
CA THR A 10 -17.75 24.28 37.38
C THR A 10 -18.48 23.03 36.88
N TYR A 11 -19.79 22.92 37.12
CA TYR A 11 -20.62 21.82 36.63
C TYR A 11 -20.65 21.76 35.10
N PHE A 12 -20.91 22.88 34.42
CA PHE A 12 -20.92 22.92 32.96
C PHE A 12 -19.54 22.66 32.35
N THR A 13 -18.46 23.16 32.96
CA THR A 13 -17.10 22.87 32.50
C THR A 13 -16.76 21.39 32.65
N ALA A 14 -17.11 20.77 33.78
CA ALA A 14 -16.88 19.34 34.02
C ALA A 14 -17.72 18.44 33.09
N LEU A 15 -18.98 18.83 32.86
CA LEU A 15 -19.85 18.10 31.92
C LEU A 15 -19.34 18.24 30.48
N GLY A 16 -18.90 19.44 30.10
CA GLY A 16 -18.33 19.71 28.78
C GLY A 16 -17.04 18.92 28.52
N THR A 17 -16.11 18.86 29.49
CA THR A 17 -14.88 18.08 29.34
C THR A 17 -15.18 16.58 29.27
N LEU A 18 -16.08 16.07 30.12
CA LEU A 18 -16.48 14.65 30.10
C LEU A 18 -17.15 14.26 28.78
N ALA A 19 -17.95 15.15 28.19
CA ALA A 19 -18.59 14.91 26.89
C ALA A 19 -17.59 14.78 25.74
N THR A 20 -16.39 15.35 25.84
CA THR A 20 -15.37 15.31 24.79
C THR A 20 -14.47 14.07 24.82
N VAL A 21 -14.47 13.31 25.92
CA VAL A 21 -13.55 12.15 26.13
C VAL A 21 -13.73 11.05 25.07
N ASN A 22 -14.93 10.93 24.49
CA ASN A 22 -15.24 9.91 23.48
C ASN A 22 -15.16 10.43 22.04
N ILE A 23 -14.68 11.66 21.82
CA ILE A 23 -14.52 12.21 20.47
C ILE A 23 -13.13 11.86 19.97
N HIS A 24 -13.04 10.88 19.06
CA HIS A 24 -11.82 10.59 18.31
C HIS A 24 -11.88 11.25 16.93
N PRO A 25 -11.35 12.48 16.76
CA PRO A 25 -11.40 13.14 15.47
C PRO A 25 -10.63 12.32 14.43
N THR A 26 -11.26 12.01 13.31
CA THR A 26 -10.58 11.38 12.18
C THR A 26 -9.69 12.43 11.50
N PRO A 27 -8.40 12.15 11.30
CA PRO A 27 -7.50 13.13 10.70
C PRO A 27 -7.90 13.38 9.24
N ARG A 28 -8.19 14.64 8.91
CA ARG A 28 -8.47 15.04 7.51
C ARG A 28 -7.20 15.36 6.72
N TRP A 29 -6.09 15.53 7.43
CA TRP A 29 -4.78 15.88 6.88
C TRP A 29 -3.72 15.07 7.59
N VAL A 30 -2.77 14.55 6.82
CA VAL A 30 -1.64 13.76 7.34
C VAL A 30 -0.37 14.25 6.67
N TRP A 31 0.65 14.54 7.49
CA TRP A 31 2.00 14.77 7.00
C TRP A 31 2.77 13.44 7.04
N ASN A 32 3.24 12.98 5.88
CA ASN A 32 4.07 11.79 5.78
C ASN A 32 5.54 12.16 5.82
N GLU A 33 6.24 11.67 6.84
CA GLU A 33 7.70 11.84 7.00
C GLU A 33 8.50 10.63 6.53
N THR A 34 7.83 9.52 6.19
CA THR A 34 8.51 8.29 5.80
C THR A 34 8.66 8.21 4.29
N ALA A 35 9.78 7.69 3.79
CA ALA A 35 9.97 7.42 2.35
C ALA A 35 9.11 6.25 1.80
N SER A 36 8.10 5.80 2.54
CA SER A 36 7.16 4.76 2.10
C SER A 36 6.27 5.23 0.95
N VAL A 37 5.96 6.51 0.91
CA VAL A 37 5.31 7.25 -0.17
C VAL A 37 6.00 8.63 -0.21
N PRO A 38 5.77 9.50 -1.21
CA PRO A 38 6.39 10.82 -1.23
C PRO A 38 6.22 11.57 0.10
N VAL A 39 7.29 12.18 0.57
CA VAL A 39 7.27 12.99 1.79
C VAL A 39 6.44 14.24 1.52
N GLY A 40 5.45 14.53 2.36
CA GLY A 40 4.55 15.65 2.09
C GLY A 40 3.22 15.62 2.85
N LEU A 41 2.38 16.59 2.52
CA LEU A 41 1.04 16.78 3.05
C LEU A 41 0.00 16.08 2.16
N TYR A 42 -0.83 15.27 2.80
CA TYR A 42 -1.93 14.53 2.19
C TYR A 42 -3.26 14.92 2.80
N ARG A 43 -4.30 14.97 1.97
CA ARG A 43 -5.69 15.15 2.39
C ARG A 43 -6.40 13.80 2.38
N ILE A 44 -7.12 13.49 3.45
CA ILE A 44 -7.85 12.23 3.61
C ILE A 44 -9.30 12.37 3.13
N GLN A 45 -9.74 11.41 2.32
CA GLN A 45 -11.08 11.31 1.75
C GLN A 45 -11.73 9.98 2.21
N SER A 46 -12.60 10.03 3.22
CA SER A 46 -13.13 8.82 3.90
C SER A 46 -14.31 8.12 3.19
N THR A 47 -14.97 8.76 2.23
CA THR A 47 -16.22 8.25 1.61
C THR A 47 -16.06 7.89 0.14
N VAL A 48 -14.83 7.71 -0.32
CA VAL A 48 -14.54 7.44 -1.73
C VAL A 48 -14.20 5.97 -1.91
N PRO A 49 -14.72 5.30 -2.96
CA PRO A 49 -14.30 3.95 -3.31
C PRO A 49 -12.77 3.88 -3.48
N ILE A 50 -12.20 2.82 -2.94
CA ILE A 50 -10.75 2.58 -2.95
C ILE A 50 -10.44 1.60 -4.08
N HIS A 51 -9.42 1.92 -4.87
CA HIS A 51 -8.95 1.10 -5.98
C HIS A 51 -7.50 0.67 -5.75
N VAL A 52 -7.07 -0.37 -6.47
CA VAL A 52 -5.66 -0.76 -6.51
C VAL A 52 -4.84 0.43 -7.05
N GLY A 53 -3.72 0.72 -6.39
CA GLY A 53 -2.86 1.87 -6.67
C GLY A 53 -3.19 3.14 -5.88
N ASP A 54 -4.39 3.25 -5.28
CA ASP A 54 -4.70 4.37 -4.40
C ASP A 54 -3.79 4.37 -3.18
N ILE A 55 -3.34 5.55 -2.74
CA ILE A 55 -2.69 5.70 -1.43
C ILE A 55 -3.79 5.82 -0.38
N VAL A 56 -3.71 5.01 0.67
CA VAL A 56 -4.68 5.01 1.77
C VAL A 56 -4.00 5.35 3.09
N ALA A 57 -4.73 6.05 3.95
CA ALA A 57 -4.34 6.25 5.34
C ALA A 57 -4.92 5.14 6.20
N ILE A 58 -4.05 4.47 6.95
CA ILE A 58 -4.39 3.25 7.69
C ILE A 58 -4.11 3.48 9.17
N ARG A 59 -5.09 3.20 10.01
CA ARG A 59 -4.91 3.00 11.44
C ARG A 59 -4.53 1.54 11.67
N LEU A 60 -3.25 1.29 11.90
CA LEU A 60 -2.77 -0.06 12.18
C LEU A 60 -3.48 -0.65 13.42
N PRO A 61 -3.77 -1.96 13.42
CA PRO A 61 -4.25 -2.63 14.64
C PRO A 61 -3.19 -2.51 15.76
N GLU A 62 -3.66 -2.63 17.00
CA GLU A 62 -2.87 -2.32 18.19
C GLU A 62 -1.54 -3.08 18.26
N ARG A 63 -1.54 -4.34 17.84
CA ARG A 63 -0.33 -5.18 17.84
C ARG A 63 0.75 -4.62 16.91
N GLU A 64 0.39 -4.29 15.67
CA GLU A 64 1.30 -3.74 14.67
C GLU A 64 1.71 -2.31 15.03
N ALA A 65 0.76 -1.50 15.50
CA ALA A 65 1.03 -0.14 15.97
C ALA A 65 2.04 -0.12 17.14
N THR A 66 1.87 -1.01 18.12
CA THR A 66 2.78 -1.15 19.27
C THR A 66 4.17 -1.59 18.83
N LEU A 67 4.26 -2.53 17.89
CA LEU A 67 5.54 -2.98 17.34
C LEU A 67 6.27 -1.82 16.65
N LEU A 68 5.58 -1.05 15.83
CA LEU A 68 6.16 0.08 15.10
C LEU A 68 6.58 1.20 16.05
N ALA A 69 5.77 1.52 17.05
CA ALA A 69 6.05 2.54 18.05
C ALA A 69 7.28 2.16 18.90
N THR A 70 7.29 0.95 19.45
CA THR A 70 8.40 0.45 20.28
C THR A 70 9.72 0.42 19.50
N ARG A 71 9.67 0.20 18.19
CA ARG A 71 10.86 0.13 17.34
C ARG A 71 11.27 1.48 16.72
N GLY A 72 10.51 2.55 17.00
CA GLY A 72 10.78 3.90 16.50
C GLY A 72 10.47 4.09 15.01
N TYR A 73 9.63 3.23 14.42
CA TYR A 73 9.28 3.31 12.99
C TYR A 73 8.13 4.28 12.71
N LEU A 74 7.12 4.28 13.58
CA LEU A 74 5.94 5.12 13.48
C LEU A 74 5.39 5.34 14.90
N PRO A 75 5.14 6.58 15.33
CA PRO A 75 4.56 6.83 16.65
C PRO A 75 3.18 6.17 16.78
N PHE A 76 2.83 5.78 18.01
CA PHE A 76 1.55 5.12 18.27
C PHE A 76 0.36 6.03 17.91
N GLY A 77 -0.64 5.46 17.24
CA GLY A 77 -1.85 6.18 16.82
C GLY A 77 -1.70 7.07 15.58
N VAL A 78 -0.49 7.24 15.03
CA VAL A 78 -0.27 7.97 13.79
C VAL A 78 -0.70 7.10 12.60
N PRO A 79 -1.52 7.61 11.65
CA PRO A 79 -1.88 6.86 10.46
C PRO A 79 -0.67 6.57 9.56
N LEU A 80 -0.60 5.35 9.05
CA LEU A 80 0.38 4.94 8.06
C LEU A 80 -0.18 5.16 6.65
N LEU A 81 0.60 5.77 5.75
CA LEU A 81 0.23 5.89 4.34
C LEU A 81 0.84 4.78 3.52
N LYS A 82 0.01 4.03 2.77
CA LYS A 82 0.49 2.98 1.86
C LYS A 82 -0.36 2.89 0.58
N PRO A 83 0.26 2.51 -0.56
CA PRO A 83 -0.49 2.13 -1.75
C PRO A 83 -1.27 0.83 -1.52
N VAL A 84 -2.48 0.74 -2.06
CA VAL A 84 -3.25 -0.49 -2.15
C VAL A 84 -2.67 -1.36 -3.26
N ALA A 85 -2.35 -2.60 -2.93
CA ALA A 85 -1.76 -3.56 -3.86
C ALA A 85 -2.75 -4.66 -4.27
N ALA A 86 -3.69 -5.03 -3.39
CA ALA A 86 -4.80 -5.90 -3.75
C ALA A 86 -6.07 -5.64 -2.94
N LEU A 87 -7.21 -5.98 -3.53
CA LEU A 87 -8.56 -5.86 -2.97
C LEU A 87 -9.33 -7.19 -3.11
N ALA A 88 -10.60 -7.18 -2.70
CA ALA A 88 -11.49 -8.32 -2.75
C ALA A 88 -11.51 -8.99 -4.14
N GLY A 89 -11.49 -10.32 -4.17
CA GLY A 89 -11.41 -11.14 -5.38
C GLY A 89 -9.99 -11.48 -5.84
N GLN A 90 -8.97 -10.84 -5.26
CA GLN A 90 -7.57 -11.15 -5.54
C GLN A 90 -6.99 -12.10 -4.49
N SER A 91 -5.91 -12.79 -4.85
CA SER A 91 -5.21 -13.74 -3.97
C SER A 91 -3.79 -13.26 -3.70
N VAL A 92 -3.43 -13.10 -2.43
CA VAL A 92 -2.08 -12.70 -2.03
C VAL A 92 -1.38 -13.88 -1.39
N CYS A 93 -0.17 -14.20 -1.85
CA CYS A 93 0.65 -15.23 -1.26
C CYS A 93 1.98 -14.68 -0.79
N ARG A 94 2.49 -15.25 0.30
CA ARG A 94 3.89 -15.12 0.70
C ARG A 94 4.51 -16.49 0.86
N ILE A 95 5.56 -16.76 0.09
CA ILE A 95 6.34 -18.00 0.16
C ILE A 95 7.80 -17.62 0.40
N GLY A 96 8.29 -17.90 1.60
CA GLY A 96 9.57 -17.38 2.08
C GLY A 96 9.55 -15.85 2.15
N VAL A 97 10.40 -15.22 1.36
CA VAL A 97 10.46 -13.75 1.23
C VAL A 97 9.61 -13.23 0.08
N HIS A 98 9.20 -14.09 -0.85
CA HIS A 98 8.54 -13.69 -2.08
C HIS A 98 7.06 -13.44 -1.85
N VAL A 99 6.58 -12.28 -2.30
CA VAL A 99 5.15 -11.93 -2.30
C VAL A 99 4.61 -11.90 -3.72
N THR A 100 3.47 -12.55 -3.91
CA THR A 100 2.76 -12.59 -5.19
C THR A 100 1.31 -12.18 -5.02
N ILE A 101 0.74 -11.55 -6.04
CA ILE A 101 -0.69 -11.23 -6.15
C ILE A 101 -1.22 -11.91 -7.42
N ASP A 102 -2.23 -12.75 -7.28
CA ASP A 102 -2.80 -13.55 -8.37
C ASP A 102 -1.73 -14.33 -9.16
N GLY A 103 -0.76 -14.89 -8.41
CA GLY A 103 0.39 -15.62 -8.96
C GLY A 103 1.49 -14.76 -9.58
N LYS A 104 1.32 -13.43 -9.66
CA LYS A 104 2.30 -12.51 -10.24
C LYS A 104 3.23 -11.97 -9.15
N PRO A 105 4.56 -12.00 -9.34
CA PRO A 105 5.50 -11.47 -8.34
C PRO A 105 5.33 -9.95 -8.21
N VAL A 106 5.18 -9.48 -6.98
CA VAL A 106 5.05 -8.04 -6.68
C VAL A 106 6.21 -7.48 -5.86
N GLY A 107 6.99 -8.34 -5.22
CA GLY A 107 8.23 -7.96 -4.55
C GLY A 107 8.54 -8.83 -3.34
N ASP A 108 9.69 -8.54 -2.72
CA ASP A 108 10.23 -9.36 -1.64
C ASP A 108 10.21 -8.64 -0.28
N ALA A 109 10.01 -9.43 0.77
CA ALA A 109 10.12 -9.02 2.16
C ALA A 109 11.57 -9.16 2.66
N LYS A 110 12.06 -8.17 3.39
CA LYS A 110 13.34 -8.29 4.10
C LYS A 110 13.17 -9.15 5.36
N THR A 111 14.21 -9.87 5.76
CA THR A 111 14.19 -10.67 7.00
C THR A 111 14.52 -9.82 8.23
N VAL A 112 15.29 -8.75 8.04
CA VAL A 112 15.74 -7.83 9.09
C VAL A 112 15.60 -6.38 8.66
N ASP A 113 15.47 -5.49 9.63
CA ASP A 113 15.51 -4.05 9.42
C ASP A 113 16.97 -3.53 9.29
N HIS A 114 17.11 -2.21 9.15
CA HIS A 114 18.42 -1.54 9.08
C HIS A 114 19.25 -1.64 10.38
N GLN A 115 18.64 -2.04 11.49
CA GLN A 115 19.30 -2.23 12.79
C GLN A 115 19.54 -3.72 13.10
N GLY A 116 19.32 -4.62 12.14
CA GLY A 116 19.49 -6.07 12.30
C GLY A 116 18.37 -6.77 13.09
N ARG A 117 17.28 -6.07 13.40
CA ARG A 117 16.12 -6.62 14.12
C ARG A 117 15.23 -7.41 13.16
N LYS A 118 14.84 -8.63 13.56
CA LYS A 118 13.94 -9.49 12.77
C LYS A 118 12.61 -8.82 12.51
N LEU A 119 12.15 -8.86 11.25
CA LEU A 119 10.87 -8.33 10.83
C LEU A 119 9.75 -9.39 10.93
N PRO A 120 8.49 -8.99 11.11
CA PRO A 120 7.37 -9.93 11.14
C PRO A 120 7.26 -10.80 9.89
N VAL A 121 6.85 -12.06 10.10
CA VAL A 121 6.71 -13.05 9.04
C VAL A 121 5.31 -13.64 9.08
N TRP A 122 4.67 -13.65 7.91
CA TRP A 122 3.50 -14.48 7.60
C TRP A 122 3.82 -15.33 6.38
N GLN A 123 3.08 -16.43 6.17
CA GLN A 123 3.31 -17.38 5.08
C GLN A 123 1.98 -17.92 4.57
N GLY A 124 1.99 -18.44 3.34
CA GLY A 124 0.82 -19.04 2.71
C GLY A 124 0.08 -18.08 1.80
N CYS A 125 -1.05 -18.53 1.28
CA CYS A 125 -1.91 -17.80 0.36
C CYS A 125 -3.23 -17.45 1.04
N GLN A 126 -3.72 -16.24 0.81
CA GLN A 126 -5.01 -15.76 1.27
C GLN A 126 -5.78 -15.16 0.10
N HIS A 127 -6.98 -15.66 -0.15
CA HIS A 127 -7.94 -15.02 -1.05
C HIS A 127 -8.64 -13.88 -0.29
N LEU A 128 -8.65 -12.68 -0.86
CA LEU A 128 -9.22 -11.50 -0.22
C LEU A 128 -10.74 -11.51 -0.41
N GLY A 129 -11.45 -11.58 0.71
CA GLY A 129 -12.89 -11.37 0.75
C GLY A 129 -13.30 -9.90 0.74
N PRO A 130 -14.60 -9.60 0.65
CA PRO A 130 -15.12 -8.26 0.89
C PRO A 130 -14.63 -7.71 2.23
N GLY A 131 -14.26 -6.43 2.27
CA GLY A 131 -13.75 -5.80 3.49
C GLY A 131 -12.30 -6.16 3.84
N GLN A 132 -11.55 -6.81 2.94
CA GLN A 132 -10.12 -7.04 3.10
C GLN A 132 -9.30 -6.23 2.10
N VAL A 133 -8.12 -5.80 2.54
CA VAL A 133 -7.19 -5.02 1.74
C VAL A 133 -5.76 -5.47 1.98
N PHE A 134 -4.97 -5.52 0.92
CA PHE A 134 -3.54 -5.71 1.01
C PHE A 134 -2.83 -4.45 0.51
N VAL A 135 -1.95 -3.91 1.34
CA VAL A 135 -1.25 -2.65 1.08
C VAL A 135 0.24 -2.90 0.96
N MET A 136 0.87 -2.42 -0.10
CA MET A 136 2.29 -2.65 -0.35
C MET A 136 2.84 -1.57 -1.27
N ASN A 137 4.02 -1.06 -0.97
CA ASN A 137 4.78 -0.30 -1.94
C ASN A 137 5.92 -1.16 -2.52
N ALA A 138 5.66 -1.73 -3.70
CA ALA A 138 6.63 -2.52 -4.45
C ALA A 138 7.89 -1.72 -4.85
N ALA A 139 7.75 -0.41 -5.07
CA ALA A 139 8.85 0.45 -5.48
C ALA A 139 9.87 0.71 -4.36
N VAL A 140 9.51 0.49 -3.09
CA VAL A 140 10.34 0.80 -1.94
C VAL A 140 10.63 -0.50 -1.17
N PRO A 141 11.79 -1.16 -1.39
CA PRO A 141 12.12 -2.43 -0.76
C PRO A 141 12.16 -2.41 0.78
N THR A 142 12.40 -1.24 1.37
CA THR A 142 12.47 -1.02 2.83
C THR A 142 11.14 -0.59 3.44
N SER A 143 10.09 -0.41 2.65
CA SER A 143 8.78 0.02 3.14
C SER A 143 8.17 -1.04 4.06
N LEU A 144 7.83 -0.66 5.29
CA LEU A 144 7.10 -1.50 6.23
C LEU A 144 5.62 -1.52 5.86
N ASP A 145 5.17 -2.56 5.18
CA ASP A 145 3.83 -2.70 4.61
C ASP A 145 3.30 -4.14 4.71
N GLY A 146 2.34 -4.52 3.87
CA GLY A 146 1.68 -5.84 3.85
C GLY A 146 2.64 -7.01 3.71
N ARG A 147 3.88 -6.80 3.22
CA ARG A 147 4.95 -7.80 3.31
C ARG A 147 5.15 -8.32 4.73
N TYR A 148 4.95 -7.48 5.74
CA TYR A 148 5.15 -7.82 7.16
C TYR A 148 3.84 -7.97 7.92
N PHE A 149 2.84 -7.13 7.63
CA PHE A 149 1.56 -7.13 8.35
C PHE A 149 0.52 -8.09 7.75
N GLY A 150 0.72 -8.55 6.52
CA GLY A 150 -0.25 -9.36 5.81
C GLY A 150 -1.47 -8.56 5.33
N VAL A 151 -2.59 -9.25 5.21
CA VAL A 151 -3.88 -8.68 4.82
C VAL A 151 -4.51 -7.97 6.02
N LEU A 152 -5.04 -6.77 5.78
CA LEU A 152 -5.70 -5.96 6.79
C LEU A 152 -7.22 -5.88 6.53
N SER A 153 -7.99 -5.60 7.58
CA SER A 153 -9.40 -5.24 7.45
C SER A 153 -9.54 -3.84 6.83
N MET A 154 -10.50 -3.64 5.95
CA MET A 154 -10.87 -2.32 5.42
C MET A 154 -11.31 -1.35 6.52
N GLU A 155 -11.73 -1.82 7.70
CA GLU A 155 -12.02 -0.98 8.86
C GLU A 155 -10.77 -0.26 9.40
N THR A 156 -9.58 -0.79 9.12
CA THR A 156 -8.32 -0.10 9.43
C THR A 156 -8.08 1.10 8.52
N VAL A 157 -8.78 1.20 7.39
CA VAL A 157 -8.60 2.27 6.41
C VAL A 157 -9.44 3.48 6.80
N ILE A 158 -8.78 4.59 7.08
CA ILE A 158 -9.41 5.88 7.42
C ILE A 158 -9.99 6.55 6.16
N GLY A 159 -9.34 6.35 5.02
CA GLY A 159 -9.74 6.88 3.73
C GLY A 159 -8.60 6.97 2.73
N ARG A 160 -8.93 7.40 1.50
CA ARG A 160 -7.95 7.65 0.45
C ARG A 160 -7.15 8.92 0.76
N ALA A 161 -5.83 8.84 0.72
CA ALA A 161 -4.91 9.93 0.94
C ALA A 161 -4.46 10.53 -0.39
N VAL A 162 -4.88 11.77 -0.67
CA VAL A 162 -4.54 12.48 -1.90
C VAL A 162 -3.41 13.47 -1.61
N PRO A 163 -2.28 13.45 -2.35
CA PRO A 163 -1.19 14.39 -2.14
C PRO A 163 -1.68 15.81 -2.45
N VAL A 164 -1.39 16.75 -1.55
CA VAL A 164 -1.65 18.18 -1.73
C VAL A 164 -0.35 18.94 -1.93
N HIS A 165 0.70 18.55 -1.21
CA HIS A 165 2.03 19.09 -1.40
C HIS A 165 3.06 17.99 -1.11
N VAL A 166 3.94 17.69 -2.06
CA VAL A 166 4.99 16.68 -1.91
C VAL A 166 6.35 17.29 -2.18
N ARG A 167 7.35 16.96 -1.36
CA ARG A 167 8.74 17.32 -1.61
C ARG A 167 9.22 16.50 -2.80
N THR A 168 9.42 17.18 -3.93
CA THR A 168 9.95 16.53 -5.14
C THR A 168 11.46 16.47 -5.00
N GLY A 169 12.02 15.27 -4.81
CA GLY A 169 13.46 15.06 -4.63
C GLY A 169 13.85 13.72 -3.97
N ASP A 170 13.01 13.21 -3.05
CA ASP A 170 13.42 12.10 -2.16
C ASP A 170 12.60 10.80 -2.33
N ALA A 171 11.56 10.80 -3.17
CA ALA A 171 10.87 9.57 -3.55
C ALA A 171 11.59 8.98 -4.77
N GLU A 172 12.42 7.96 -4.55
CA GLU A 172 13.02 7.16 -5.61
C GLU A 172 11.93 6.80 -6.65
N ARG A 173 12.21 7.10 -7.91
CA ARG A 173 11.24 6.95 -9.00
C ARG A 173 10.84 5.46 -9.05
N PRO A 174 9.54 5.12 -9.05
CA PRO A 174 9.12 3.72 -9.06
C PRO A 174 9.74 3.03 -10.28
N PRO A 175 10.33 1.83 -10.11
CA PRO A 175 10.91 1.10 -11.22
C PRO A 175 9.82 0.85 -12.27
N ARG A 176 10.19 1.02 -13.54
CA ARG A 176 9.32 0.71 -14.69
C ARG A 176 9.15 -0.80 -14.78
N HIS A 177 8.25 -1.37 -13.98
CA HIS A 177 7.61 -2.63 -14.30
C HIS A 177 6.27 -2.76 -13.57
N PHE A 178 5.28 -2.05 -14.10
CA PHE A 178 3.88 -2.40 -14.00
C PHE A 178 3.28 -2.06 -15.36
N ASP A 179 3.50 -2.96 -16.33
CA ASP A 179 2.52 -3.04 -17.40
C ASP A 179 1.22 -3.49 -16.73
N SER A 180 0.17 -2.69 -16.87
CA SER A 180 -1.17 -3.01 -16.39
C SER A 180 -1.49 -4.45 -16.75
N LEU A 181 -2.02 -5.22 -15.78
CA LEU A 181 -2.47 -6.58 -16.06
C LEU A 181 -3.49 -6.51 -17.21
N PRO A 182 -3.36 -7.31 -18.27
CA PRO A 182 -4.36 -7.34 -19.31
C PRO A 182 -5.70 -7.76 -18.70
N GLU A 183 -6.74 -6.96 -18.93
CA GLU A 183 -8.13 -7.31 -18.66
C GLU A 183 -8.44 -8.71 -19.25
N PRO A 184 -9.04 -9.64 -18.49
CA PRO A 184 -9.43 -10.93 -19.03
C PRO A 184 -10.64 -10.76 -19.95
N GLY A 185 -10.39 -10.62 -21.25
CA GLY A 185 -11.48 -10.57 -22.24
C GLY A 185 -11.16 -10.07 -23.65
N ALA A 186 -9.95 -9.60 -23.97
CA ALA A 186 -9.66 -9.17 -25.34
C ALA A 186 -9.28 -10.39 -26.22
N PRO A 187 -9.93 -10.60 -27.39
CA PRO A 187 -9.58 -11.69 -28.28
C PRO A 187 -8.17 -11.46 -28.81
N ILE A 188 -7.37 -12.53 -28.85
CA ILE A 188 -6.03 -12.56 -29.46
C ILE A 188 -6.19 -12.07 -30.90
N ARG A 189 -5.77 -10.83 -31.17
CA ARG A 189 -5.69 -10.34 -32.54
C ARG A 189 -4.60 -11.16 -33.23
N ALA A 190 -5.03 -12.06 -34.10
CA ALA A 190 -4.15 -12.83 -34.95
C ALA A 190 -3.12 -11.91 -35.61
N ARG A 191 -1.84 -12.24 -35.42
CA ARG A 191 -0.73 -11.70 -36.21
C ARG A 191 -1.04 -11.94 -37.69
N PRO A 192 -0.94 -10.93 -38.58
CA PRO A 192 -0.88 -11.24 -40.00
C PRO A 192 0.47 -11.93 -40.25
N LEU A 193 0.43 -13.24 -40.50
CA LEU A 193 1.44 -13.91 -41.29
C LEU A 193 1.29 -13.36 -42.72
N LEU A 194 2.32 -12.69 -43.25
CA LEU A 194 2.74 -12.82 -44.65
C LEU A 194 3.98 -11.96 -44.91
N ALA A 195 5.14 -12.60 -45.03
CA ALA A 195 6.20 -12.17 -45.93
C ALA A 195 6.58 -13.40 -46.79
N PRO A 196 6.70 -13.25 -48.13
CA PRO A 196 6.92 -14.37 -49.04
C PRO A 196 8.33 -14.97 -48.93
N PRO A 197 8.54 -16.21 -49.40
CA PRO A 197 9.80 -16.92 -49.25
C PRO A 197 10.89 -16.33 -50.16
N MET A 198 12.06 -16.03 -49.59
CA MET A 198 13.30 -15.84 -50.36
C MET A 198 13.80 -17.22 -50.81
N MET A 199 13.94 -17.40 -52.13
CA MET A 199 14.47 -18.61 -52.74
C MET A 199 15.94 -18.85 -52.35
N PRO A 200 16.38 -20.13 -52.32
CA PRO A 200 17.76 -20.47 -52.00
C PRO A 200 18.73 -20.03 -53.11
N MET A 201 19.90 -19.55 -52.67
CA MET A 201 21.05 -19.17 -53.47
C MET A 201 21.52 -20.37 -54.32
N LYS A 202 21.63 -20.14 -55.63
CA LYS A 202 22.07 -21.11 -56.64
C LYS A 202 23.49 -21.60 -56.32
N GLN A 203 23.66 -22.90 -56.15
CA GLN A 203 24.97 -23.55 -56.03
C GLN A 203 25.71 -23.45 -57.36
N SER A 204 26.95 -22.96 -57.33
CA SER A 204 27.90 -23.10 -58.43
C SER A 204 28.49 -24.51 -58.38
N GLU A 205 28.24 -25.28 -59.42
CA GLU A 205 28.79 -26.61 -59.66
C GLU A 205 30.14 -26.50 -60.41
N PRO A 206 31.20 -27.23 -60.02
CA PRO A 206 32.39 -27.46 -60.86
C PRO A 206 32.30 -28.86 -61.52
N PRO A 207 33.31 -29.35 -62.25
CA PRO A 207 33.97 -28.90 -63.49
C PRO A 207 33.96 -30.01 -64.60
N ILE A 208 34.16 -29.69 -65.88
CA ILE A 208 34.67 -30.58 -66.98
C ILE A 208 35.23 -29.62 -68.05
N GLU A 209 36.46 -29.64 -68.58
CA GLU A 209 37.54 -30.63 -68.80
C GLU A 209 38.90 -29.93 -68.60
#